data_AF-A0A7S2AY68-F1
#
_entry.id   AF-A0A7S2AY68-F1
#
_cell.length_a   1.000
_cell.length_b   1.000
_cell.length_c   1.000
_cell.angle_alpha   90.00
_cell.angle_beta   90.00
_cell.angle_gamma   90.00
#
_symmetry.space_group_name_H-M   'P 1'
#
loop_
_entity.id
_entity.type
_entity.pdbx_description
1 polymer ?
#
loop_
_entity_poly.entity_id
_entity_poly.type
_entity_poly.pdbx_seq_one_letter_code
_entity_poly.pdbx_strand_id
1 'polypeptide(L)'
;TKVLHWIDHVTEVMYFDETDNRYHIKNLEEAHEEKQWHLILQGYCDPGYVGELYTSNAPMDPLFWPIHTSAERMMNWKRILSHKGLVDFNQTWGYAHPADTPSDTGTVCNWEAVDAGVATMPTCQVQECEGHGENDMLPSGNFLDQGETYTNAQFYALMDPYNENIPYLYDTFTWDTCESEGFEMSQDYFFSADYNASATDDSTTISNDVPPDTAALPSPNDAPTDGTDAQTPDGAFSPESGSSAAFPGTPSKH
;
A
#
# COMPACT_ATOMS: atom_id res chain seq x y z
N THR A 1 -7.30 -12.19 9.43
CA THR A 1 -6.47 -13.39 9.18
C THR A 1 -5.33 -13.13 8.20
N LYS A 2 -5.46 -12.24 7.19
CA LYS A 2 -4.37 -11.95 6.24
C LYS A 2 -3.09 -11.35 6.85
N VAL A 3 -3.19 -10.53 7.91
CA VAL A 3 -2.01 -9.92 8.58
C VAL A 3 -1.06 -10.97 9.14
N LEU A 4 -1.57 -11.98 9.85
CA LEU A 4 -0.71 -13.02 10.43
C LEU A 4 -0.06 -13.89 9.35
N HIS A 5 -0.79 -14.15 8.26
CA HIS A 5 -0.24 -14.85 7.10
C HIS A 5 0.87 -14.07 6.42
N TRP A 6 0.70 -12.74 6.29
CA TRP A 6 1.76 -11.86 5.79
C TRP A 6 2.97 -11.85 6.72
N ILE A 7 2.78 -11.77 8.05
CA ILE A 7 3.87 -11.80 9.04
C ILE A 7 4.65 -13.13 8.97
N ASP A 8 3.95 -14.26 8.88
CA ASP A 8 4.56 -15.58 8.64
C ASP A 8 5.39 -15.57 7.35
N HIS A 9 4.85 -15.02 6.27
CA HIS A 9 5.53 -14.98 4.98
C HIS A 9 6.77 -14.09 4.95
N VAL A 10 6.73 -12.90 5.56
CA VAL A 10 7.80 -11.89 5.44
C VAL A 10 8.75 -11.86 6.63
N THR A 11 8.46 -12.59 7.71
CA THR A 11 9.31 -12.59 8.90
C THR A 11 9.74 -13.99 9.27
N GLU A 12 10.93 -14.12 9.84
CA GLU A 12 11.37 -15.39 10.42
C GLU A 12 10.83 -15.62 11.84
N VAL A 13 9.99 -14.73 12.37
CA VAL A 13 9.60 -14.72 13.79
C VAL A 13 8.35 -15.55 14.05
N MET A 14 7.47 -15.67 13.05
CA MET A 14 6.19 -16.37 13.15
C MET A 14 6.10 -17.48 12.10
N TYR A 15 5.29 -18.51 12.34
CA TYR A 15 4.91 -19.48 11.31
C TYR A 15 3.51 -20.04 11.54
N PHE A 16 2.84 -20.46 10.47
CA PHE A 16 1.59 -21.21 10.57
C PHE A 16 1.85 -22.72 10.70
N ASP A 17 1.34 -23.37 11.74
CA ASP A 17 1.39 -24.83 11.90
C ASP A 17 0.07 -25.45 11.42
N GLU A 18 0.15 -26.21 10.34
CA GLU A 18 -1.01 -26.91 9.76
C GLU A 18 -1.56 -28.01 10.66
N THR A 19 -0.75 -28.52 11.60
CA THR A 19 -1.11 -29.66 12.45
C THR A 19 -2.20 -29.29 13.45
N ASP A 20 -2.11 -28.09 14.02
CA ASP A 20 -3.08 -27.58 14.99
C ASP A 20 -3.85 -26.35 14.49
N ASN A 21 -3.55 -25.90 13.26
CA ASN A 21 -4.19 -24.82 12.54
C ASN A 21 -4.06 -23.48 13.29
N ARG A 22 -2.86 -23.19 13.81
CA ARG A 22 -2.53 -21.96 14.58
C ARG A 22 -1.23 -21.31 14.12
N TYR A 23 -1.09 -20.03 14.44
CA TYR A 23 0.18 -19.32 14.28
C TYR A 23 1.02 -19.50 15.54
N HIS A 24 2.31 -19.79 15.33
CA HIS A 24 3.30 -19.91 16.37
C HIS A 24 4.44 -18.89 16.22
N ILE A 25 5.09 -18.56 17.33
CA ILE A 25 6.27 -17.70 17.40
C ILE A 25 7.50 -18.60 17.55
N LYS A 26 8.44 -18.51 16.61
CA LYS A 26 9.62 -19.38 16.59
C LYS A 26 10.45 -19.22 17.87
N ASN A 27 11.00 -20.34 18.34
CA ASN A 27 11.89 -20.42 19.50
C ASN A 27 11.25 -20.03 20.86
N LEU A 28 9.92 -20.08 20.97
CA LEU A 28 9.23 -19.94 22.26
C LEU A 28 8.64 -21.27 22.71
N GLU A 29 8.71 -21.52 24.02
CA GLU A 29 7.94 -22.59 24.66
C GLU A 29 6.47 -22.16 24.77
N GLU A 30 5.53 -23.11 24.70
CA GLU A 30 4.07 -22.89 24.69
C GLU A 30 3.59 -21.89 25.76
N ALA A 31 4.07 -22.03 27.00
CA ALA A 31 3.68 -21.14 28.11
C ALA A 31 4.19 -19.69 27.94
N HIS A 32 5.33 -19.49 27.28
CA HIS A 32 5.87 -18.17 26.97
C HIS A 32 5.21 -17.57 25.73
N GLU A 33 4.88 -18.42 24.76
CA GLU A 33 4.18 -18.06 23.55
C GLU A 33 2.78 -17.51 23.83
N GLU A 34 1.98 -18.14 24.70
CA GLU A 34 0.65 -17.64 25.09
C GLU A 34 0.72 -16.21 25.63
N LYS A 35 1.70 -15.95 26.52
CA LYS A 35 1.93 -14.61 27.08
C LYS A 35 2.33 -13.61 25.99
N GLN A 36 3.15 -14.02 25.03
CA GLN A 36 3.60 -13.16 23.95
C GLN A 36 2.45 -12.82 22.99
N TRP A 37 1.61 -13.80 22.66
CA TRP A 37 0.38 -13.57 21.89
C TRP A 37 -0.56 -12.60 22.59
N HIS A 38 -0.72 -12.71 23.91
CA HIS A 38 -1.49 -11.73 24.67
C HIS A 38 -0.95 -10.31 24.54
N LEU A 39 0.37 -10.11 24.58
CA LEU A 39 0.98 -8.79 24.41
C LEU A 39 0.80 -8.25 22.99
N ILE A 40 0.96 -9.11 21.96
CA ILE A 40 0.74 -8.73 20.56
C ILE A 40 -0.71 -8.32 20.34
N LEU A 41 -1.66 -9.15 20.78
CA LEU A 41 -3.09 -8.86 20.65
C LEU A 41 -3.49 -7.62 21.45
N GLN A 42 -2.92 -7.42 22.64
CA GLN A 42 -3.15 -6.20 23.42
C GLN A 42 -2.65 -4.96 22.67
N GLY A 43 -1.48 -5.04 22.01
CA GLY A 43 -0.97 -3.97 21.16
C GLY A 43 -1.86 -3.70 19.95
N TYR A 44 -2.48 -4.72 19.36
CA TYR A 44 -3.45 -4.54 18.27
C TYR A 44 -4.78 -3.97 18.73
N CYS A 45 -5.23 -4.29 19.94
CA CYS A 45 -6.46 -3.75 20.51
C CYS A 45 -6.33 -2.27 20.93
N ASP A 46 -5.11 -1.82 21.18
CA ASP A 46 -4.81 -0.43 21.52
C ASP A 46 -3.56 0.02 20.74
N PRO A 47 -3.70 0.33 19.42
CA PRO A 47 -2.59 0.84 18.62
C PRO A 47 -2.16 2.26 19.06
N GLY A 48 -2.73 2.80 20.16
CA GLY A 48 -2.56 4.16 20.61
C GLY A 48 -3.38 5.15 19.79
N TYR A 49 -2.82 6.34 19.59
CA TYR A 49 -3.45 7.40 18.81
C TYR A 49 -3.13 7.24 17.33
N VAL A 50 -4.06 6.66 16.58
CA VAL A 50 -3.97 6.61 15.12
C VAL A 50 -4.33 7.99 14.56
N GLY A 51 -3.40 8.59 13.81
CA GLY A 51 -3.62 9.88 13.14
C GLY A 51 -4.37 9.73 11.81
N GLU A 52 -4.88 10.85 11.29
CA GLU A 52 -5.66 10.88 10.04
C GLU A 52 -4.89 10.32 8.84
N LEU A 53 -3.56 10.50 8.82
CA LEU A 53 -2.66 10.01 7.77
C LEU A 53 -2.74 8.48 7.54
N TYR A 54 -3.20 7.70 8.52
CA TYR A 54 -3.36 6.25 8.41
C TYR A 54 -4.70 5.82 7.81
N THR A 55 -5.61 6.76 7.55
CA THR A 55 -7.00 6.46 7.17
C THR A 55 -7.32 6.98 5.77
N SER A 56 -8.52 6.69 5.26
CA SER A 56 -9.02 7.31 4.03
C SER A 56 -9.18 8.84 4.13
N ASN A 57 -9.09 9.41 5.34
CA ASN A 57 -9.08 10.84 5.58
C ASN A 57 -7.68 11.46 5.60
N ALA A 58 -6.64 10.70 5.19
CA ALA A 58 -5.27 11.17 5.10
C ALA A 58 -5.09 12.53 4.38
N PRO A 59 -5.81 12.86 3.29
CA PRO A 59 -5.69 14.18 2.64
C PRO A 59 -6.05 15.39 3.51
N MET A 60 -6.73 15.19 4.65
CA MET A 60 -7.02 16.25 5.62
C MET A 60 -5.83 16.60 6.52
N ASP A 61 -4.82 15.74 6.61
CA ASP A 61 -3.57 16.03 7.29
C ASP A 61 -2.67 16.89 6.39
N PRO A 62 -2.22 18.08 6.82
CA PRO A 62 -1.31 18.91 6.02
C PRO A 62 0.00 18.22 5.61
N LEU A 63 0.45 17.19 6.34
CA LEU A 63 1.63 16.40 5.99
C LEU A 63 1.43 15.48 4.79
N PHE A 64 0.19 15.16 4.43
CA PHE A 64 -0.14 14.33 3.26
C PHE A 64 0.50 14.90 1.98
N TRP A 65 0.29 16.19 1.74
CA TRP A 65 0.72 16.86 0.52
C TRP A 65 2.24 16.86 0.31
N PRO A 66 3.09 17.30 1.27
CA PRO A 66 4.54 17.24 1.08
C PRO A 66 5.08 15.81 1.01
N ILE A 67 4.47 14.84 1.71
CA ILE A 67 4.87 13.43 1.58
C ILE A 67 4.64 12.94 0.14
N HIS A 68 3.46 13.22 -0.44
CA HIS A 68 3.15 12.79 -1.80
C HIS A 68 4.00 13.47 -2.88
N THR A 69 4.45 14.72 -2.67
CA THR A 69 5.44 15.34 -3.59
C THR A 69 6.78 14.60 -3.58
N SER A 70 7.20 14.05 -2.43
CA SER A 70 8.43 13.26 -2.36
C SER A 70 8.32 11.95 -3.15
N ALA A 71 7.16 11.30 -3.11
CA ALA A 71 6.89 10.10 -3.91
C ALA A 71 6.88 10.42 -5.41
N GLU A 72 6.28 11.53 -5.82
CA GLU A 72 6.23 11.96 -7.22
C GLU A 72 7.62 12.37 -7.75
N ARG A 73 8.46 13.01 -6.94
CA ARG A 73 9.88 13.25 -7.24
C ARG A 73 10.65 11.94 -7.49
N MET A 74 10.43 10.93 -6.64
CA MET A 74 11.05 9.60 -6.80
C MET A 74 10.57 8.92 -8.08
N MET A 75 9.28 9.04 -8.41
CA MET A 75 8.71 8.49 -9.65
C MET A 75 9.32 9.15 -10.89
N ASN A 76 9.45 10.47 -10.93
CA ASN A 76 10.14 11.17 -12.02
C ASN A 76 11.59 10.71 -12.17
N TRP A 77 12.32 10.60 -11.06
CA TRP A 77 13.70 10.11 -11.08
C TRP A 77 13.80 8.71 -11.68
N LYS A 78 12.95 7.78 -11.24
CA LYS A 78 12.92 6.40 -11.77
C LYS A 78 12.59 6.37 -13.26
N ARG A 79 11.67 7.22 -13.74
CA ARG A 79 11.38 7.38 -15.17
C ARG A 79 12.58 7.91 -15.95
N ILE A 80 13.30 8.90 -15.41
CA ILE A 80 14.53 9.42 -16.04
C ILE A 80 15.58 8.32 -16.19
N LEU A 81 15.82 7.55 -15.13
CA LEU A 81 16.77 6.44 -15.17
C LEU A 81 16.33 5.37 -16.18
N SER A 82 15.04 5.08 -16.25
CA SER A 82 14.48 4.12 -17.20
C SER A 82 14.62 4.58 -18.66
N HIS A 83 14.33 5.86 -18.96
CA HIS A 83 14.55 6.45 -20.29
C HIS A 83 16.03 6.40 -20.72
N LYS A 84 16.95 6.46 -19.75
CA LYS A 84 18.39 6.32 -20.00
C LYS A 84 18.88 4.87 -20.06
N GLY A 85 17.99 3.89 -19.88
CA GLY A 85 18.33 2.47 -19.89
C GLY A 85 19.15 2.02 -18.68
N LEU A 86 19.11 2.77 -17.57
CA LEU A 86 19.88 2.47 -16.36
C LEU A 86 19.13 1.59 -15.36
N VAL A 87 17.79 1.62 -15.41
CA VAL A 87 16.92 0.77 -14.59
C VAL A 87 15.75 0.26 -15.42
N ASP A 88 15.38 -0.99 -15.18
CA ASP A 88 14.10 -1.50 -15.65
C ASP A 88 12.97 -0.89 -14.81
N PHE A 89 11.99 -0.30 -15.47
CA PHE A 89 10.82 0.23 -14.80
C PHE A 89 9.56 -0.18 -15.57
N ASN A 90 8.85 -1.16 -15.01
CA ASN A 90 7.56 -1.54 -15.56
C ASN A 90 6.53 -0.44 -15.27
N GLN A 91 6.05 0.19 -16.34
CA GLN A 91 5.07 1.28 -16.31
C GLN A 91 3.70 0.82 -16.83
N THR A 92 3.46 -0.49 -17.00
CA THR A 92 2.12 -0.99 -17.33
C THR A 92 1.17 -0.70 -16.18
N TRP A 93 -0.03 -0.20 -16.49
CA TRP A 93 -1.08 -0.06 -15.48
C TRP A 93 -1.48 -1.43 -14.97
N GLY A 94 -1.30 -1.65 -13.67
CA GLY A 94 -1.44 -2.95 -13.05
C GLY A 94 -1.88 -2.80 -11.62
N TYR A 95 -3.02 -2.14 -11.40
CA TYR A 95 -3.70 -2.27 -10.11
C TYR A 95 -4.26 -3.69 -10.05
N ALA A 96 -3.46 -4.60 -9.51
CA ALA A 96 -3.88 -5.93 -9.13
C ALA A 96 -4.04 -5.91 -7.62
N HIS A 97 -5.15 -6.43 -7.09
CA HIS A 97 -5.32 -6.66 -5.67
C HIS A 97 -4.35 -7.76 -5.22
N PRO A 98 -3.18 -7.43 -4.65
CA PRO A 98 -2.22 -8.43 -4.27
C PRO A 98 -2.80 -9.15 -3.04
N ALA A 99 -3.01 -10.46 -3.14
CA ALA A 99 -3.65 -11.23 -2.07
C ALA A 99 -2.88 -11.15 -0.74
N ASP A 100 -1.59 -10.82 -0.82
CA ASP A 100 -0.59 -10.69 0.22
C ASP A 100 -0.48 -9.29 0.84
N THR A 101 -1.15 -8.26 0.31
CA THR A 101 -1.14 -6.95 0.96
C THR A 101 -2.18 -6.89 2.09
N PRO A 102 -1.77 -6.67 3.36
CA PRO A 102 -2.70 -6.75 4.49
C PRO A 102 -3.79 -5.69 4.50
N SER A 103 -3.53 -4.55 3.85
CA SER A 103 -4.44 -3.41 3.73
C SER A 103 -5.40 -3.52 2.56
N ASP A 104 -5.13 -4.39 1.58
CA ASP A 104 -6.01 -4.59 0.44
C ASP A 104 -6.96 -5.77 0.70
N THR A 105 -8.18 -5.43 1.06
CA THR A 105 -9.25 -6.42 1.23
C THR A 105 -9.82 -6.87 -0.11
N GLY A 106 -9.46 -6.22 -1.22
CA GLY A 106 -10.09 -6.38 -2.53
C GLY A 106 -11.57 -6.02 -2.52
N THR A 107 -12.06 -5.36 -1.47
CA THR A 107 -13.47 -5.23 -1.17
C THR A 107 -13.86 -3.76 -1.07
N VAL A 108 -14.87 -3.36 -1.82
CA VAL A 108 -15.41 -2.00 -1.81
C VAL A 108 -16.85 -2.05 -1.33
N CYS A 109 -17.17 -1.17 -0.37
CA CYS A 109 -18.49 -1.08 0.23
C CYS A 109 -19.27 0.08 -0.38
N ASN A 110 -20.46 -0.21 -0.93
CA ASN A 110 -21.38 0.81 -1.41
C ASN A 110 -22.23 1.33 -0.24
N TRP A 111 -22.03 2.61 0.08
CA TRP A 111 -22.73 3.32 1.15
C TRP A 111 -24.00 4.07 0.70
N GLU A 112 -24.29 4.13 -0.61
CA GLU A 112 -25.43 4.88 -1.16
C GLU A 112 -26.79 4.42 -0.61
N ALA A 113 -26.91 3.14 -0.30
CA ALA A 113 -28.14 2.54 0.23
C ALA A 113 -28.21 2.51 1.76
N VAL A 114 -27.23 3.10 2.46
CA VAL A 114 -27.22 3.14 3.93
C VAL A 114 -27.95 4.38 4.41
N ASP A 115 -29.11 4.18 5.04
CA ASP A 115 -29.90 5.27 5.61
C ASP A 115 -29.15 5.96 6.76
N ALA A 116 -28.99 7.28 6.64
CA ALA A 116 -28.39 8.11 7.69
C ALA A 116 -29.23 8.02 8.98
N GLY A 117 -28.72 7.29 9.98
CA GLY A 117 -29.36 7.12 11.29
C GLY A 117 -29.86 5.70 11.59
N VAL A 118 -29.74 4.77 10.65
CA VAL A 118 -29.96 3.34 10.89
C VAL A 118 -28.60 2.64 10.89
N ALA A 119 -28.32 1.81 11.88
CA ALA A 119 -27.07 1.04 11.98
C ALA A 119 -27.07 -0.16 11.01
N THR A 120 -27.37 0.07 9.74
CA THR A 120 -27.25 -0.92 8.67
C THR A 120 -25.86 -0.86 8.05
N MET A 121 -25.27 -2.03 7.81
CA MET A 121 -23.99 -2.13 7.12
C MET A 121 -24.17 -1.94 5.61
N PRO A 122 -23.19 -1.36 4.90
CA PRO A 122 -23.20 -1.26 3.44
C PRO A 122 -23.10 -2.63 2.79
N THR A 123 -23.50 -2.71 1.52
CA THR A 123 -23.22 -3.90 0.70
C THR A 123 -21.78 -3.80 0.20
N CYS A 124 -20.97 -4.82 0.47
CA CYS A 124 -19.58 -4.86 0.01
C CYS A 124 -19.38 -5.95 -1.04
N GLN A 125 -18.60 -5.65 -2.07
CA GLN A 125 -18.29 -6.58 -3.17
C GLN A 125 -16.80 -6.58 -3.46
N VAL A 126 -16.30 -7.71 -3.98
CA VAL A 126 -14.92 -7.79 -4.45
C VAL A 126 -14.80 -7.00 -5.74
N GLN A 127 -14.15 -5.85 -5.69
CA GLN A 127 -13.96 -4.95 -6.83
C GLN A 127 -12.84 -3.95 -6.57
N GLU A 128 -12.44 -3.26 -7.62
CA GLU A 128 -11.54 -2.10 -7.55
C GLU A 128 -12.36 -0.83 -7.22
N CYS A 129 -11.81 0.07 -6.41
CA CYS A 129 -12.43 1.37 -6.14
C CYS A 129 -12.37 2.25 -7.39
N GLU A 130 -13.44 3.01 -7.66
CA GLU A 130 -13.41 4.06 -8.67
C GLU A 130 -12.27 5.06 -8.38
N GLY A 131 -11.48 5.37 -9.40
CA GLY A 131 -10.30 6.22 -9.32
C GLY A 131 -8.97 5.46 -9.37
N HIS A 132 -8.96 4.13 -9.31
CA HIS A 132 -7.75 3.31 -9.39
C HIS A 132 -7.47 2.78 -10.82
N GLY A 133 -8.50 2.71 -11.65
CA GLY A 133 -8.41 2.16 -13.00
C GLY A 133 -7.66 3.09 -13.95
N GLU A 134 -7.03 2.50 -14.97
CA GLU A 134 -6.23 3.23 -15.98
C GLU A 134 -7.02 4.35 -16.68
N ASN A 135 -8.29 4.08 -16.94
CA ASN A 135 -9.20 4.94 -17.68
C ASN A 135 -10.13 5.75 -16.78
N ASP A 136 -9.94 5.69 -15.46
CA ASP A 136 -10.74 6.48 -14.53
C ASP A 136 -10.36 7.95 -14.66
N MET A 137 -11.37 8.81 -14.62
CA MET A 137 -11.19 10.25 -14.78
C MET A 137 -10.67 10.85 -13.49
N LEU A 138 -9.65 11.70 -13.60
CA LEU A 138 -9.21 12.49 -12.47
C LEU A 138 -10.29 13.51 -12.05
N PRO A 139 -10.42 13.77 -10.73
CA PRO A 139 -11.34 14.79 -10.23
C PRO A 139 -10.87 16.21 -10.57
N SER A 140 -9.61 16.37 -10.99
CA SER A 140 -8.99 17.64 -11.36
C SER A 140 -8.44 17.57 -12.80
N GLY A 141 -8.43 18.72 -13.48
CA GLY A 141 -7.94 18.88 -14.84
C GLY A 141 -7.50 20.32 -15.09
N ASN A 142 -7.38 20.71 -16.36
CA ASN A 142 -6.94 22.04 -16.77
C ASN A 142 -5.55 22.40 -16.18
N PHE A 143 -4.62 21.46 -16.20
CA PHE A 143 -3.23 21.67 -15.77
C PHE A 143 -2.43 22.52 -16.76
N LEU A 144 -2.86 22.60 -18.02
CA LEU A 144 -2.24 23.38 -19.10
C LEU A 144 -3.06 24.61 -19.50
N ASP A 145 -4.11 24.93 -18.73
CA ASP A 145 -5.04 26.03 -19.00
C ASP A 145 -5.75 25.95 -20.37
N GLN A 146 -6.05 24.74 -20.86
CA GLN A 146 -6.72 24.49 -22.16
C GLN A 146 -8.11 23.84 -22.03
N GLY A 147 -8.65 23.75 -20.82
CA GLY A 147 -9.95 23.16 -20.52
C GLY A 147 -9.96 21.63 -20.60
N GLU A 148 -8.80 21.00 -20.47
CA GLU A 148 -8.61 19.57 -20.65
C GLU A 148 -8.92 18.75 -19.39
N THR A 149 -9.30 17.49 -19.60
CA THR A 149 -9.49 16.49 -18.54
C THR A 149 -8.59 15.31 -18.82
N TYR A 150 -8.27 14.55 -17.78
CA TYR A 150 -7.33 13.45 -17.89
C TYR A 150 -7.92 12.20 -17.25
N THR A 151 -7.76 11.06 -17.94
CA THR A 151 -7.73 9.77 -17.24
C THR A 151 -6.44 9.65 -16.45
N ASN A 152 -6.42 8.72 -15.51
CA ASN A 152 -5.23 8.27 -14.80
C ASN A 152 -4.02 8.03 -15.73
N ALA A 153 -4.19 7.25 -16.81
CA ALA A 153 -3.12 7.03 -17.80
C ALA A 153 -2.70 8.29 -18.55
N GLN A 154 -3.64 9.15 -18.94
CA GLN A 154 -3.32 10.37 -19.66
C GLN A 154 -2.53 11.34 -18.77
N PHE A 155 -2.89 11.45 -17.50
CA PHE A 155 -2.15 12.26 -16.54
C PHE A 155 -0.76 11.66 -16.26
N TYR A 156 -0.66 10.34 -16.10
CA TYR A 156 0.64 9.67 -15.95
C TYR A 156 1.57 9.94 -17.14
N ALA A 157 1.05 9.94 -18.37
CA ALA A 157 1.79 10.30 -19.58
C ALA A 157 2.12 11.81 -19.65
N LEU A 158 1.24 12.68 -19.18
CA LEU A 158 1.51 14.13 -19.08
C LEU A 158 2.69 14.41 -18.16
N MET A 159 2.72 13.73 -17.01
CA MET A 159 3.76 13.86 -15.99
C MET A 159 5.06 13.11 -16.33
N ASP A 160 5.28 12.74 -17.60
CA ASP A 160 6.59 12.20 -18.01
C ASP A 160 7.64 13.32 -17.97
N PRO A 161 8.81 13.09 -17.33
CA PRO A 161 9.87 14.10 -17.29
C PRO A 161 10.41 14.50 -18.67
N TYR A 162 10.14 13.72 -19.73
CA TYR A 162 10.46 14.05 -21.12
C TYR A 162 9.27 14.57 -21.93
N ASN A 163 8.10 14.77 -21.32
CA ASN A 163 6.96 15.40 -21.98
C ASN A 163 7.20 16.91 -22.10
N GLU A 164 7.16 17.44 -23.32
CA GLU A 164 7.38 18.87 -23.59
C GLU A 164 6.32 19.78 -22.95
N ASN A 165 5.16 19.23 -22.60
CA ASN A 165 4.05 19.97 -22.00
C ASN A 165 3.91 19.69 -20.49
N ILE A 166 4.90 19.09 -19.83
CA ILE A 166 4.81 18.83 -18.39
C ILE A 166 4.66 20.16 -17.62
N PRO A 167 3.70 20.29 -16.69
CA PRO A 167 3.43 21.56 -16.02
C PRO A 167 4.55 21.99 -15.05
N TYR A 168 5.29 21.02 -14.51
CA TYR A 168 6.45 21.26 -13.65
C TYR A 168 7.38 20.04 -13.66
N LEU A 169 8.63 20.25 -13.28
CA LEU A 169 9.60 19.20 -13.03
C LEU A 169 10.48 19.62 -11.85
N TYR A 170 10.92 18.67 -11.04
CA TYR A 170 11.89 18.95 -9.99
C TYR A 170 13.24 19.34 -10.60
N ASP A 171 13.83 20.40 -10.07
CA ASP A 171 15.16 20.87 -10.48
C ASP A 171 16.28 19.89 -10.07
N THR A 172 16.06 19.13 -8.99
CA THR A 172 17.05 18.20 -8.43
C THR A 172 16.40 16.88 -8.03
N PHE A 173 17.20 15.80 -8.02
CA PHE A 173 16.84 14.49 -7.47
C PHE A 173 17.88 14.06 -6.42
N THR A 174 17.93 14.81 -5.32
CA THR A 174 18.82 14.63 -4.15
C THR A 174 18.00 14.46 -2.88
N TRP A 175 18.42 13.54 -2.02
CA TRP A 175 17.74 13.28 -0.75
C TRP A 175 18.76 13.27 0.38
N ASP A 176 19.19 14.47 0.78
CA ASP A 176 20.28 14.68 1.76
C ASP A 176 20.10 13.85 3.03
N THR A 177 18.85 13.69 3.51
CA THR A 177 18.55 12.84 4.68
C THR A 177 18.86 11.37 4.40
N CYS A 178 18.42 10.84 3.27
CA CYS A 178 18.70 9.46 2.86
C CYS A 178 20.20 9.24 2.69
N GLU A 179 20.89 10.18 2.05
CA GLU A 179 22.35 10.14 1.88
C GLU A 179 23.08 10.15 3.23
N SER A 180 22.61 10.96 4.20
CA SER A 180 23.18 11.01 5.55
C SER A 180 23.01 9.70 6.33
N GLU A 181 22.02 8.90 5.96
CA GLU A 181 21.76 7.57 6.51
C GLU A 181 22.47 6.44 5.73
N GLY A 182 23.21 6.79 4.68
CA GLY A 182 23.94 5.85 3.83
C GLY A 182 23.12 5.26 2.69
N PHE A 183 21.92 5.79 2.40
CA PHE A 183 21.15 5.41 1.22
C PHE A 183 21.54 6.25 0.01
N GLU A 184 22.04 5.57 -1.02
CA GLU A 184 22.49 6.21 -2.27
C GLU A 184 21.30 6.37 -3.24
N MET A 185 20.59 7.48 -3.12
CA MET A 185 19.42 7.82 -3.97
C MET A 185 19.66 9.03 -4.89
N SER A 186 20.85 9.63 -4.85
CA SER A 186 21.10 10.88 -5.55
C SER A 186 21.31 10.67 -7.04
N GLN A 187 20.91 11.68 -7.81
CA GLN A 187 21.18 11.75 -9.25
C GLN A 187 22.68 11.60 -9.57
N ASP A 188 23.54 12.13 -8.71
CA ASP A 188 24.99 12.13 -8.88
C ASP A 188 25.56 10.72 -8.85
N TYR A 189 24.95 9.80 -8.10
CA TYR A 189 25.37 8.40 -8.06
C TYR A 189 25.32 7.75 -9.46
N PHE A 190 24.20 7.89 -10.15
CA PHE A 190 23.98 7.28 -11.48
C PHE A 190 24.70 8.00 -12.63
N PHE A 191 25.03 9.29 -12.48
CA PHE A 191 25.77 10.05 -13.52
C PHE A 191 27.22 10.32 -13.17
N SER A 192 27.70 9.83 -12.02
CA SER A 192 29.12 9.82 -11.71
C SER A 192 29.87 8.97 -12.74
N ALA A 193 31.14 9.33 -12.97
CA ALA A 193 32.01 8.61 -13.91
C ALA A 193 32.19 7.13 -13.54
N ASP A 194 31.94 6.76 -12.27
CA ASP A 194 32.12 5.39 -11.77
C ASP A 194 31.01 4.45 -12.27
N TYR A 195 29.77 4.93 -12.46
CA TYR A 195 28.71 4.14 -13.08
C TYR A 195 28.99 3.85 -14.56
N ASN A 196 29.45 4.87 -15.32
CA ASN A 196 29.80 4.72 -16.74
C ASN A 196 31.12 3.94 -16.97
N ALA A 197 32.02 3.89 -15.98
CA ALA A 197 33.23 3.08 -16.04
C ALA A 197 32.95 1.58 -15.81
N SER A 198 31.90 1.24 -15.05
CA SER A 198 31.52 -0.15 -14.77
C SER A 198 30.70 -0.82 -15.88
N ALA A 199 30.25 -0.09 -16.89
CA ALA A 199 29.38 -0.63 -17.95
C ALA A 199 30.15 -1.19 -19.17
N THR A 200 31.48 -1.16 -19.20
CA THR A 200 32.25 -1.63 -20.37
C THR A 200 33.43 -2.58 -20.10
N ASP A 201 33.80 -2.87 -18.86
CA ASP A 201 34.74 -3.97 -18.61
C ASP A 201 34.63 -4.47 -17.17
N ASP A 202 34.82 -5.77 -17.03
CA ASP A 202 34.82 -6.60 -15.84
C ASP A 202 33.48 -7.15 -15.31
N SER A 203 33.43 -8.48 -15.40
CA SER A 203 32.54 -9.40 -14.71
C SER A 203 32.87 -9.40 -13.21
N THR A 204 32.83 -8.24 -12.56
CA THR A 204 32.74 -8.15 -11.11
C THR A 204 31.31 -7.76 -10.79
N THR A 205 30.54 -8.76 -10.38
CA THR A 205 29.29 -8.61 -9.63
C THR A 205 29.38 -7.39 -8.73
N ILE A 206 28.60 -6.35 -9.04
CA ILE A 206 28.05 -5.49 -7.99
C ILE A 206 27.36 -6.49 -7.07
N SER A 207 27.99 -6.73 -5.91
CA SER A 207 27.33 -7.41 -4.82
C SER A 207 26.18 -6.49 -4.45
N ASN A 208 25.03 -6.77 -5.05
CA ASN A 208 23.76 -6.60 -4.41
C ASN A 208 23.81 -7.48 -3.16
N ASP A 209 24.54 -7.06 -2.12
CA ASP A 209 24.18 -7.39 -0.76
C ASP A 209 22.93 -6.56 -0.40
N VAL A 210 21.93 -6.67 -1.27
CA VAL A 210 20.55 -6.80 -0.83
C VAL A 210 20.59 -8.05 0.06
N PRO A 211 20.21 -7.95 1.35
CA PRO A 211 20.11 -9.14 2.18
C PRO A 211 19.34 -10.21 1.41
N PRO A 212 19.79 -11.47 1.43
CA PRO A 212 19.25 -12.50 0.56
C PRO A 212 17.74 -12.46 0.62
N ASP A 213 17.13 -12.34 -0.57
CA ASP A 213 15.74 -12.68 -0.83
C ASP A 213 15.50 -14.07 -0.25
N THR A 214 15.03 -14.12 1.00
CA THR A 214 14.39 -15.31 1.53
C THR A 214 13.06 -15.39 0.81
N ALA A 215 13.05 -16.26 -0.20
CA ALA A 215 11.92 -16.65 -1.04
C ALA A 215 11.51 -15.62 -2.11
N ALA A 216 11.89 -15.92 -3.35
CA ALA A 216 11.15 -15.48 -4.52
C ALA A 216 9.66 -15.77 -4.30
N LEU A 217 8.85 -14.72 -4.20
CA LEU A 217 7.40 -14.81 -4.30
C LEU A 217 7.07 -15.49 -5.64
N PRO A 218 6.25 -16.56 -5.66
CA PRO A 218 5.81 -17.15 -6.92
C PRO A 218 5.02 -16.13 -7.73
N SER A 219 5.19 -16.19 -9.04
CA SER A 219 4.44 -15.39 -10.01
C SER A 219 2.93 -15.52 -9.75
N PRO A 220 2.16 -14.41 -9.76
CA PRO A 220 0.71 -14.44 -9.51
C PRO A 220 -0.09 -15.25 -10.56
N ASN A 221 0.57 -15.75 -11.61
CA ASN A 221 -0.04 -16.59 -12.64
C ASN A 221 0.03 -18.10 -12.36
N ASP A 222 0.63 -18.54 -11.25
CA ASP A 222 0.78 -19.96 -10.91
C ASP A 222 -0.25 -20.48 -9.87
N ALA A 223 -1.32 -19.73 -9.59
CA ALA A 223 -2.41 -20.23 -8.75
C ALA A 223 -3.17 -21.36 -9.47
N PRO A 224 -3.37 -22.54 -8.84
CA PRO A 224 -4.23 -23.57 -9.40
C PRO A 224 -5.67 -23.04 -9.44
N THR A 225 -6.31 -23.14 -10.60
CA THR A 225 -7.76 -22.98 -10.73
C THR A 225 -8.44 -24.15 -10.00
N ASP A 226 -8.62 -24.03 -8.69
CA ASP A 226 -9.48 -24.95 -7.94
C ASP A 226 -10.93 -24.51 -8.13
N GLY A 227 -11.60 -25.19 -9.06
CA GLY A 227 -13.04 -25.13 -9.19
C GLY A 227 -13.67 -26.07 -8.17
N THR A 228 -14.12 -25.55 -7.03
CA THR A 228 -15.15 -26.21 -6.21
C THR A 228 -16.06 -25.19 -5.51
N ASP A 229 -17.34 -25.29 -5.88
CA ASP A 229 -18.58 -24.94 -5.18
C ASP A 229 -18.61 -23.89 -4.07
N ALA A 230 -19.30 -22.79 -4.37
CA ALA A 230 -19.91 -21.90 -3.40
C ALA A 230 -20.99 -22.64 -2.58
N GLN A 231 -20.66 -23.01 -1.34
CA GLN A 231 -21.66 -23.25 -0.29
C GLN A 231 -21.76 -22.01 0.60
N THR A 232 -22.91 -21.36 0.55
CA THR A 232 -23.37 -20.33 1.48
C THR A 232 -23.49 -20.91 2.90
N PRO A 233 -22.93 -20.27 3.95
CA PRO A 233 -23.36 -20.53 5.30
C PRO A 233 -24.54 -19.62 5.66
N ASP A 234 -25.74 -20.19 5.64
CA ASP A 234 -26.90 -19.65 6.35
C ASP A 234 -26.60 -19.70 7.86
N GLY A 235 -26.29 -18.54 8.44
CA GLY A 235 -26.03 -18.37 9.87
C GLY A 235 -26.66 -17.09 10.37
N ALA A 236 -27.97 -17.11 10.60
CA ALA A 236 -28.72 -16.01 11.19
C ALA A 236 -28.17 -15.67 12.59
N PHE A 237 -27.58 -14.49 12.73
CA PHE A 237 -27.21 -13.92 14.03
C PHE A 237 -28.46 -13.32 14.68
N SER A 238 -28.94 -13.92 15.77
CA SER A 238 -29.99 -13.33 16.62
C SER A 238 -29.38 -12.20 17.47
N PRO A 239 -29.97 -11.00 17.51
CA PRO A 239 -29.53 -9.97 18.45
C PRO A 239 -30.08 -10.27 19.85
N GLU A 240 -29.18 -10.48 20.81
CA GLU A 240 -29.52 -10.44 22.22
C GLU A 240 -29.94 -9.02 22.64
N SER A 241 -31.03 -8.95 23.40
CA SER A 241 -31.62 -7.73 23.94
C SER A 241 -30.71 -7.10 25.01
N GLY A 242 -29.95 -6.07 24.61
CA GLY A 242 -29.19 -5.21 25.51
C GLY A 242 -30.00 -4.00 25.98
N SER A 243 -30.18 -3.88 27.29
CA SER A 243 -30.83 -2.79 28.03
C SER A 243 -30.32 -1.39 27.65
N SER A 244 -31.24 -0.45 27.43
CA SER A 244 -30.95 0.98 27.19
C SER A 244 -30.31 1.64 28.41
N ALA A 245 -29.11 2.19 28.25
CA ALA A 245 -28.57 3.18 29.17
C ALA A 245 -28.82 4.57 28.60
N ALA A 246 -29.64 5.36 29.30
CA ALA A 246 -29.94 6.74 28.97
C ALA A 246 -28.72 7.64 29.26
N PHE A 247 -28.30 8.44 28.28
CA PHE A 247 -27.34 9.53 28.49
C PHE A 247 -28.07 10.79 29.02
N PRO A 248 -27.52 11.48 30.03
CA PRO A 248 -28.08 12.75 30.51
C PRO A 248 -27.80 13.88 29.52
N GLY A 249 -28.82 14.70 29.27
CA GLY A 249 -28.82 15.79 28.30
C GLY A 249 -27.84 16.93 28.60
N THR A 250 -27.31 17.51 27.53
CA THR A 250 -26.50 18.73 27.51
C THR A 250 -27.38 19.97 27.78
N PRO A 251 -26.90 20.95 28.56
CA PRO A 251 -27.64 22.18 28.81
C PRO A 251 -27.50 23.17 27.64
N SER A 252 -28.64 23.72 27.25
CA SER A 252 -28.78 24.90 26.37
C SER A 252 -28.12 26.13 27.00
N LYS A 253 -27.31 26.86 26.22
CA LYS A 253 -26.85 28.21 26.55
C LYS A 253 -27.66 29.23 25.75
N HIS A 254 -28.20 30.20 26.49
CA HIS A 254 -28.68 31.50 26.01
C HIS A 254 -27.52 32.38 25.54
#